data_AF-A0A165Y792-F1
#
_entry.id   AF-A0A165Y792-F1
#
_cell.length_a   1.000
_cell.length_b   1.000
_cell.length_c   1.000
_cell.angle_alpha   90.00
_cell.angle_beta   90.00
_cell.angle_gamma   90.00
#
_symmetry.space_group_name_H-M   'P 1'
#
loop_
_entity.id
_entity.type
_entity.pdbx_description
1 polymer ?
#
loop_
_entity_poly.entity_id
_entity_poly.type
_entity_poly.pdbx_seq_one_letter_code
_entity_poly.pdbx_strand_id
1 'polypeptide(L)' 'MKRGQSKNQAVPWHDLVHKACRELGWSPHTFWQSTLVELEMAFTPPGTRNARTITRGVLEGLLAQFPDKEDQQTP' A
#
# COMPACT_ATOMS: atom_id res chain seq x y z
N MET A 1 3.66 -22.25 22.39
CA MET A 1 4.65 -21.19 22.04
C MET A 1 5.93 -21.85 21.53
N LYS A 2 6.21 -21.84 20.22
CA LYS A 2 7.46 -22.37 19.65
C LYS A 2 8.12 -21.33 18.74
N ARG A 3 9.19 -20.75 19.30
CA ARG A 3 10.49 -20.34 18.74
C ARG A 3 10.56 -19.76 17.32
N GLY A 4 10.94 -18.49 17.26
CA GLY A 4 12.17 -18.01 16.61
C GLY A 4 12.53 -18.55 15.23
N GLN A 5 12.47 -17.67 14.22
CA GLN A 5 13.38 -17.69 13.09
C GLN A 5 13.83 -16.26 12.77
N SER A 6 14.88 -15.80 13.43
CA SER A 6 15.78 -14.81 12.86
C SER A 6 16.62 -15.54 11.82
N LYS A 7 16.16 -15.59 10.57
CA LYS A 7 16.96 -16.14 9.47
C LYS A 7 17.32 -15.00 8.55
N ASN A 8 18.62 -14.86 8.30
CA ASN A 8 19.19 -14.18 7.13
C ASN A 8 18.67 -14.87 5.86
N GLN A 9 17.39 -14.72 5.57
CA GLN A 9 16.77 -15.22 4.36
C GLN A 9 17.01 -14.16 3.30
N ALA A 10 17.76 -14.52 2.26
CA ALA A 10 17.92 -13.66 1.10
C ALA A 10 16.54 -13.25 0.59
N VAL A 11 16.36 -11.97 0.31
CA VAL A 11 15.11 -11.45 -0.25
C VAL A 11 14.86 -12.18 -1.58
N PRO A 12 13.69 -12.81 -1.78
CA PRO A 12 13.39 -13.57 -2.99
C PRO A 12 13.05 -12.62 -4.15
N TRP A 13 14.03 -11.84 -4.61
CA TRP A 13 13.86 -10.78 -5.61
C TRP A 13 13.22 -11.28 -6.91
N HIS A 14 13.61 -12.46 -7.36
CA HIS A 14 13.03 -13.09 -8.54
C HIS A 14 11.51 -13.25 -8.41
N ASP A 15 11.05 -13.79 -7.29
CA ASP A 15 9.63 -14.06 -7.08
C ASP A 15 8.82 -12.76 -6.92
N LEU A 16 9.41 -11.75 -6.27
CA LEU A 16 8.80 -10.42 -6.12
C LEU A 16 8.64 -9.72 -7.46
N VAL A 17 9.66 -9.73 -8.33
CA VAL A 17 9.58 -9.16 -9.68
C VAL A 17 8.52 -9.88 -10.51
N HIS A 18 8.53 -11.22 -10.49
CA HIS A 18 7.53 -12.01 -11.22
C HIS A 18 6.12 -11.71 -10.75
N LYS A 19 5.91 -11.60 -9.44
CA LYS A 19 4.61 -11.27 -8.87
C LYS A 19 4.17 -9.84 -9.24
N ALA A 20 5.06 -8.86 -9.14
CA ALA A 20 4.75 -7.48 -9.53
C ALA A 20 4.39 -7.36 -11.01
N CYS A 21 5.16 -7.97 -11.90
CA CYS A 21 4.88 -7.90 -13.33
C CYS A 21 3.61 -8.68 -13.73
N ARG A 22 3.38 -9.85 -13.13
CA ARG A 22 2.26 -10.72 -13.52
C ARG A 22 0.93 -10.38 -12.84
N GLU A 23 0.96 -10.11 -11.53
CA GLU A 23 -0.25 -9.91 -10.74
C GLU A 23 -0.64 -8.44 -10.62
N LEU A 24 0.35 -7.54 -10.49
CA LEU A 24 0.10 -6.09 -10.39
C LEU A 24 0.19 -5.38 -11.75
N GLY A 25 0.67 -6.07 -12.80
CA GLY A 25 0.85 -5.49 -14.14
C GLY A 25 1.95 -4.44 -14.22
N TRP A 26 2.87 -4.42 -13.24
CA TRP A 26 3.93 -3.41 -13.18
C TRP A 26 5.01 -3.67 -14.22
N SER A 27 5.54 -2.59 -14.80
CA SER A 27 6.78 -2.71 -15.57
C SER A 27 7.96 -3.02 -14.63
N PRO A 28 9.02 -3.71 -15.12
CA PRO A 28 10.23 -3.91 -14.31
C PRO A 28 10.82 -2.59 -13.79
N HIS A 29 10.73 -1.52 -14.59
CA HIS A 29 11.17 -0.19 -14.19
C HIS A 29 10.42 0.32 -12.94
N THR A 30 9.09 0.17 -12.93
CA THR A 30 8.25 0.54 -11.77
C THR A 30 8.67 -0.23 -10.52
N PHE A 31 8.87 -1.55 -10.63
CA PHE A 31 9.29 -2.39 -9.51
C PHE A 31 10.61 -1.92 -8.87
N TRP A 32 11.62 -1.63 -9.70
CA TRP A 32 12.95 -1.21 -9.21
C TRP A 32 12.98 0.22 -8.66
N GLN A 33 11.99 1.05 -8.97
CA GLN A 33 11.84 2.38 -8.37
C GLN A 33 11.05 2.36 -7.06
N SER A 34 10.29 1.30 -6.78
CA SER A 34 9.49 1.18 -5.57
C SER A 34 10.34 0.90 -4.33
N THR A 35 9.94 1.49 -3.22
CA THR A 35 10.48 1.18 -1.90
C THR A 35 9.92 -0.15 -1.37
N LEU A 36 10.61 -0.74 -0.38
CA LEU A 36 10.14 -1.97 0.27
C LEU A 36 8.76 -1.81 0.93
N VAL A 37 8.44 -0.61 1.44
CA VAL A 37 7.13 -0.32 2.05
C VAL A 37 6.03 -0.34 1.00
N GLU A 38 6.26 0.28 -0.16
CA GLU A 38 5.32 0.29 -1.27
C GLU A 38 5.10 -1.12 -1.84
N LEU A 39 6.18 -1.89 -1.97
CA LEU A 39 6.09 -3.30 -2.37
C LEU A 39 5.26 -4.11 -1.37
N GLU A 40 5.50 -3.94 -0.06
CA GLU A 40 4.71 -4.62 0.98
C GLU A 40 3.22 -4.27 0.88
N MET A 41 2.90 -2.98 0.70
CA MET A 41 1.51 -2.52 0.55
C MET A 41 0.86 -3.04 -0.73
N ALA A 42 1.60 -3.07 -1.84
CA ALA A 42 1.07 -3.55 -3.12
C ALA A 42 0.79 -5.07 -3.09
N PHE A 43 1.64 -5.85 -2.41
CA PHE A 43 1.45 -7.29 -2.27
C PHE A 43 0.48 -7.70 -1.15
N THR A 44 0.17 -6.79 -0.24
CA THR A 44 -0.74 -7.02 0.89
C THR A 44 -1.99 -6.19 0.69
N PRO A 45 -2.98 -6.68 -0.08
CA PRO A 45 -4.23 -5.95 -0.27
C PRO A 45 -4.86 -5.61 1.09
N PRO A 46 -5.48 -4.42 1.22
CA PRO A 46 -5.95 -3.91 2.52
C PRO A 46 -6.92 -4.87 3.23
N GLY A 47 -7.60 -5.77 2.51
CA GLY A 47 -8.47 -6.79 3.09
C GLY A 47 -7.78 -7.82 4.01
N THR A 48 -6.47 -8.00 3.94
CA THR A 48 -5.73 -8.94 4.81
C THR A 48 -5.06 -8.29 6.02
N ARG A 49 -4.88 -6.96 6.02
CA ARG A 49 -4.38 -6.18 7.16
C ARG A 49 -5.55 -5.43 7.77
N ASN A 50 -6.25 -6.03 8.75
CA ASN A 50 -7.27 -5.39 9.60
C ASN A 50 -7.85 -4.11 8.98
N ALA A 51 -8.51 -4.23 7.82
CA ALA A 51 -9.14 -3.09 7.19
C ALA A 51 -10.21 -2.63 8.17
N ARG A 52 -9.90 -1.63 8.97
CA ARG A 52 -10.90 -0.97 9.81
C ARG A 52 -11.88 -0.38 8.81
N THR A 53 -13.05 -1.00 8.71
CA THR A 53 -14.15 -0.48 7.90
C THR A 53 -14.34 0.97 8.31
N ILE A 54 -14.04 1.90 7.40
CA ILE A 54 -14.22 3.33 7.66
C ILE A 54 -15.73 3.52 7.87
N THR A 55 -16.13 3.92 9.07
CA THR A 55 -17.53 4.24 9.34
C THR A 55 -17.86 5.59 8.70
N ARG A 56 -19.14 5.81 8.41
CA ARG A 56 -19.62 7.09 7.87
C ARG A 56 -19.16 8.30 8.70
N GLY A 57 -19.21 8.20 10.03
CA GLY A 57 -18.78 9.29 10.92
C GLY A 57 -17.27 9.57 10.84
N VAL A 58 -16.43 8.55 10.63
CA VAL A 58 -14.98 8.75 10.43
C VAL A 58 -14.73 9.45 9.10
N LEU A 59 -15.46 9.08 8.04
CA LEU A 59 -15.37 9.75 6.74
C LEU A 59 -15.77 11.23 6.84
N GLU A 60 -16.91 11.52 7.50
CA GLU A 60 -17.39 12.90 7.70
C GLU A 60 -16.37 13.74 8.50
N GLY A 61 -15.74 13.16 9.52
CA GLY A 61 -14.68 13.84 10.28
C GLY A 61 -13.43 14.14 9.43
N LEU A 62 -13.04 13.22 8.54
CA LEU A 62 -11.92 13.45 7.62
C LEU A 62 -12.22 14.53 6.60
N LEU A 63 -13.43 14.53 6.01
CA LEU A 63 -13.86 15.56 5.06
C LEU A 63 -13.92 16.96 5.72
N ALA A 64 -14.34 17.04 6.98
CA ALA A 64 -14.34 18.29 7.72
C ALA A 64 -12.93 18.79 8.05
N GLN A 65 -11.96 17.88 8.25
CA GLN A 65 -10.58 18.23 8.57
C GLN A 65 -9.78 18.71 7.34
N PHE A 66 -10.13 18.20 6.16
CA PHE A 66 -9.51 18.55 4.88
C PHE A 66 -10.59 19.07 3.92
N PRO A 67 -11.17 20.25 4.18
CA PRO A 67 -12.14 20.82 3.27
C PRO A 67 -11.46 21.06 1.92
N ASP A 68 -12.13 20.65 0.84
CA ASP A 68 -11.70 21.03 -0.50
C ASP A 68 -11.63 22.54 -0.55
N LYS A 69 -10.55 23.07 -1.14
CA LYS A 69 -10.49 24.49 -1.44
C LYS A 69 -11.54 24.71 -2.52
N GLU A 70 -12.71 25.18 -2.10
CA GLU A 70 -13.71 25.70 -3.02
C GLU A 70 -12.98 26.58 -4.03
N ASP A 71 -13.20 26.29 -5.31
CA ASP A 71 -12.62 27.00 -6.43
C ASP A 71 -12.59 28.48 -6.08
N GLN A 72 -11.37 29.04 -6.00
CA GLN A 72 -11.20 30.48 -5.95
C GLN A 72 -11.77 31.03 -7.25
N GLN A 73 -13.09 31.26 -7.28
CA GLN A 73 -13.79 32.11 -8.22
C GLN A 73 -13.13 33.48 -8.10
N THR A 74 -12.11 33.65 -8.92
CA THR A 74 -11.50 34.94 -9.19
C THR A 74 -12.52 35.72 -10.02
N PRO A 75 -12.92 36.93 -9.59
CA PRO A 75 -13.87 37.77 -10.31
C PRO A 75 -13.32 38.23 -11.67
#